data_AF-A0A953NTN3-F1
#
_entry.id   AF-A0A953NTN3-F1
#
_cell.length_a   1.000
_cell.length_b   1.000
_cell.length_c   1.000
_cell.angle_alpha   90.00
_cell.angle_beta   90.00
_cell.angle_gamma   90.00
#
_symmetry.space_group_name_H-M   'P 1'
#
loop_
_entity.id
_entity.type
_entity.pdbx_description
1 polymer ?
#
loop_
_entity_poly.entity_id
_entity_poly.type
_entity_poly.pdbx_seq_one_letter_code
_entity_poly.pdbx_strand_id
1 'polypeptide(L)'
;MAASANAPQDPTPSAGRIALASGLSWLAVFMVVFATLRAVQPPDPVPASAPLTDFSAERAMAHVRAIAARPHPIGSPANRVVREYLMAQLSDLGMKPQVFPAFGMHVSGATIVAGQTEDIVGRLPGTANSRAIMLSAHYDSGDRAPVTMRPGWRQSSKPCALCARARH
;
A
#
# COMPACT_ATOMS: atom_id res chain seq x y z
N MET A 1 56.93 -30.07 45.90
CA MET A 1 55.73 -29.21 45.93
C MET A 1 55.20 -29.09 44.51
N ALA A 2 54.07 -29.74 44.21
CA ALA A 2 53.11 -29.32 43.19
C ALA A 2 51.87 -30.21 43.33
N ALA A 3 50.89 -29.76 44.11
CA ALA A 3 49.56 -30.37 44.11
C ALA A 3 48.89 -29.97 42.80
N SER A 4 48.63 -30.95 41.93
CA SER A 4 47.86 -30.74 40.71
C SER A 4 46.39 -30.53 41.13
N ALA A 5 45.95 -29.27 41.12
CA ALA A 5 44.56 -28.93 41.36
C ALA A 5 43.73 -29.38 40.15
N ASN A 6 42.81 -30.31 40.38
CA ASN A 6 41.84 -30.73 39.37
C ASN A 6 40.94 -29.53 39.04
N ALA A 7 40.88 -29.13 37.77
CA ALA A 7 40.03 -28.01 37.36
C ALA A 7 38.54 -28.34 37.62
N PRO A 8 37.72 -27.37 38.05
CA PRO A 8 36.30 -27.59 38.25
C PRO A 8 35.67 -28.00 36.91
N GLN A 9 35.08 -29.20 36.86
CA GLN A 9 34.29 -29.64 35.73
C GLN A 9 32.88 -29.05 35.86
N ASP A 10 32.56 -28.06 35.03
CA ASP A 10 31.19 -27.56 34.95
C ASP A 10 30.27 -28.67 34.41
N PRO A 11 29.07 -28.87 35.00
CA PRO A 11 28.16 -29.90 34.54
C PRO A 11 27.68 -29.59 33.12
N THR A 12 28.03 -30.45 32.16
CA THR A 12 27.53 -30.35 30.79
C THR A 12 26.02 -30.64 30.77
N PRO A 13 25.19 -29.80 30.14
CA PRO A 13 23.76 -30.04 30.09
C PRO A 13 23.48 -31.35 29.32
N SER A 14 22.74 -32.26 29.96
CA SER A 14 22.33 -33.54 29.35
C SER A 14 21.56 -33.32 28.06
N ALA A 15 21.76 -34.17 27.05
CA ALA A 15 21.09 -34.08 25.73
C ALA A 15 19.56 -33.89 25.81
N GLY A 16 18.89 -34.49 26.81
CA GLY A 16 17.45 -34.31 27.03
C GLY A 16 17.04 -32.88 27.43
N ARG A 17 17.86 -32.16 28.19
CA ARG A 17 17.62 -30.76 28.56
C ARG A 17 17.78 -29.83 27.36
N ILE A 18 18.73 -30.13 26.47
CA ILE A 18 18.91 -29.41 25.21
C ILE A 18 17.72 -29.63 24.28
N ALA A 19 17.28 -30.89 24.10
CA ALA A 19 16.13 -31.22 23.25
C ALA A 19 14.81 -30.58 23.74
N LEU A 20 14.58 -30.57 25.06
CA LEU A 20 13.41 -29.90 25.67
C LEU A 20 13.46 -28.38 25.49
N ALA A 21 14.63 -27.76 25.72
CA ALA A 21 14.80 -26.32 25.51
C ALA A 21 14.59 -25.94 24.03
N SER A 22 15.11 -26.74 23.10
CA SER A 22 14.88 -26.56 21.65
C SER A 22 13.39 -26.70 21.29
N GLY A 23 12.71 -27.72 21.81
CA GLY A 23 11.27 -27.92 21.57
C GLY A 23 10.42 -26.75 22.09
N LEU A 24 10.72 -26.28 23.30
CA LEU A 24 10.03 -25.14 23.91
C LEU A 24 10.28 -23.83 23.14
N SER A 25 11.51 -23.66 22.62
CA SER A 25 11.87 -22.51 21.79
C SER A 25 11.09 -22.51 20.47
N TRP A 26 10.99 -23.65 19.79
CA TRP A 26 10.18 -23.79 18.58
C TRP A 26 8.69 -23.56 18.84
N LEU A 27 8.16 -24.07 19.96
CA LEU A 27 6.78 -23.82 20.37
C LEU A 27 6.52 -22.33 20.61
N ALA A 28 7.44 -21.64 21.28
CA ALA A 28 7.34 -20.20 21.51
C ALA A 28 7.34 -19.42 20.18
N VAL A 29 8.23 -19.78 19.24
CA VAL A 29 8.24 -19.17 17.89
C VAL A 29 6.90 -19.42 17.18
N PHE A 30 6.38 -20.64 17.20
CA PHE A 30 5.10 -20.96 16.57
C PHE A 30 3.94 -20.16 17.18
N MET A 31 3.90 -20.04 18.50
CA MET A 31 2.89 -19.25 19.20
C MET A 31 2.96 -17.76 18.84
N VAL A 32 4.15 -17.18 18.74
CA VAL A 32 4.34 -15.78 18.33
C VAL A 32 3.91 -15.60 16.86
N VAL A 33 4.27 -16.50 15.96
CA VAL A 33 3.82 -16.46 14.56
C VAL A 33 2.30 -16.58 14.48
N PHE A 34 1.70 -17.52 15.20
CA PHE A 34 0.24 -17.68 15.21
C PHE A 34 -0.47 -16.44 15.77
N ALA A 35 0.00 -15.90 16.89
CA ALA A 35 -0.58 -14.70 17.49
C ALA A 35 -0.45 -13.49 16.57
N THR A 36 0.70 -13.31 15.91
CA THR A 36 0.90 -12.21 14.96
C THR A 36 0.00 -12.38 13.74
N LEU A 37 -0.12 -13.58 13.16
CA LEU A 37 -1.04 -13.86 12.06
C LEU A 37 -2.49 -13.55 12.42
N ARG A 38 -2.92 -13.89 13.64
CA ARG A 38 -4.27 -13.56 14.12
C ARG A 38 -4.45 -12.06 14.36
N ALA A 39 -3.42 -11.37 14.83
CA ALA A 39 -3.46 -9.93 15.07
C ALA A 39 -3.46 -9.10 13.78
N VAL A 40 -2.86 -9.59 12.69
CA VAL A 40 -2.81 -8.89 11.39
C VAL A 40 -3.88 -9.33 10.40
N GLN A 41 -4.74 -10.28 10.77
CA GLN A 41 -5.83 -10.72 9.90
C GLN A 41 -6.80 -9.57 9.66
N PRO A 42 -7.03 -9.17 8.39
CA PRO A 42 -8.02 -8.16 8.09
C PRO A 42 -9.43 -8.69 8.41
N PRO A 43 -10.39 -7.80 8.70
CA PRO A 43 -11.79 -8.19 8.83
C PRO A 43 -12.28 -8.82 7.52
N ASP A 44 -13.31 -9.66 7.62
CA ASP A 44 -13.94 -10.26 6.45
C ASP A 44 -14.45 -9.18 5.48
N PRO A 45 -14.30 -9.40 4.16
CA PRO A 45 -14.71 -8.43 3.18
C PRO A 45 -16.23 -8.21 3.23
N VAL A 46 -16.64 -6.95 3.32
CA VAL A 46 -18.05 -6.58 3.23
C VAL A 46 -18.56 -6.91 1.81
N PRO A 47 -19.65 -7.69 1.67
CA PRO A 47 -20.09 -8.22 0.38
C PRO A 47 -20.58 -7.14 -0.57
N ALA A 48 -20.62 -7.45 -1.87
CA ALA A 48 -21.07 -6.53 -2.91
C ALA A 48 -22.56 -6.17 -2.79
N SER A 49 -23.36 -7.04 -2.18
CA SER A 49 -24.79 -6.87 -1.90
C SER A 49 -25.10 -5.98 -0.70
N ALA A 50 -24.08 -5.53 0.06
CA ALA A 50 -24.27 -4.57 1.15
C ALA A 50 -24.92 -3.26 0.63
N PRO A 51 -25.64 -2.52 1.48
CA PRO A 51 -26.26 -1.25 1.09
C PRO A 51 -25.30 -0.31 0.34
N LEU A 52 -25.85 0.49 -0.58
CA LEU A 52 -25.06 1.43 -1.39
C LEU A 52 -24.41 2.56 -0.56
N THR A 53 -24.98 2.85 0.60
CA THR A 53 -24.45 3.82 1.57
C THR A 53 -23.21 3.32 2.30
N ASP A 54 -22.98 2.00 2.29
CA ASP A 54 -21.92 1.38 3.05
C ASP A 54 -20.72 1.12 2.16
N PHE A 55 -19.52 1.19 2.73
CA PHE A 55 -18.33 0.75 2.04
C PHE A 55 -18.35 -0.78 1.87
N SER A 56 -18.19 -1.25 0.63
CA SER A 56 -18.06 -2.68 0.31
C SER A 56 -16.66 -2.98 -0.21
N ALA A 57 -15.95 -3.86 0.49
CA ALA A 57 -14.63 -4.30 0.09
C ALA A 57 -14.67 -5.07 -1.25
N GLU A 58 -15.72 -5.84 -1.51
CA GLU A 58 -15.87 -6.55 -2.78
C GLU A 58 -16.09 -5.61 -3.97
N ARG A 59 -16.92 -4.58 -3.81
CA ARG A 59 -17.10 -3.55 -4.85
C ARG A 59 -15.80 -2.80 -5.12
N ALA A 60 -15.10 -2.39 -4.06
CA ALA A 60 -13.79 -1.74 -4.18
C ALA A 60 -12.77 -2.63 -4.90
N MET A 61 -12.74 -3.93 -4.57
CA MET A 61 -11.79 -4.88 -5.14
C MET A 61 -12.03 -5.14 -6.64
N ALA A 62 -13.27 -5.02 -7.12
CA ALA A 62 -13.56 -5.09 -8.55
C ALA A 62 -12.81 -3.99 -9.33
N HIS A 63 -12.81 -2.75 -8.82
CA HIS A 63 -12.04 -1.66 -9.45
C HIS A 63 -10.53 -1.87 -9.33
N VAL A 64 -10.04 -2.36 -8.19
CA VAL A 64 -8.61 -2.68 -8.02
C VAL A 64 -8.16 -3.73 -9.05
N ARG A 65 -8.94 -4.79 -9.26
CA ARG A 65 -8.63 -5.82 -10.26
C ARG A 65 -8.63 -5.27 -11.69
N ALA A 66 -9.57 -4.39 -12.02
CA ALA A 66 -9.60 -3.75 -13.34
C ALA A 66 -8.37 -2.87 -13.60
N ILE A 67 -7.96 -2.09 -12.60
CA ILE A 67 -6.79 -1.20 -12.67
C ILE A 67 -5.49 -2.03 -12.69
N ALA A 68 -5.36 -2.99 -11.79
CA ALA A 68 -4.16 -3.81 -11.61
C ALA A 68 -4.05 -4.99 -12.59
N ALA A 69 -4.89 -5.06 -13.62
CA ALA A 69 -4.93 -6.20 -14.54
C ALA A 69 -3.57 -6.45 -15.23
N ARG A 70 -2.81 -5.39 -15.54
CA ARG A 70 -1.48 -5.44 -16.15
C ARG A 70 -0.63 -4.27 -15.67
N PRO A 71 0.72 -4.34 -15.70
CA PRO A 71 1.57 -3.16 -15.50
C PRO A 71 1.22 -2.03 -16.47
N HIS A 72 1.19 -0.81 -15.96
CA HIS A 72 0.81 0.42 -16.66
C HIS A 72 1.67 1.61 -16.20
N PRO A 73 2.99 1.59 -16.52
CA PRO A 73 3.88 2.71 -16.23
C PRO A 73 3.46 3.97 -16.98
N ILE A 74 3.91 5.13 -16.47
CA ILE A 74 3.60 6.45 -17.04
C ILE A 74 3.87 6.49 -18.55
N GLY A 75 2.96 7.10 -19.31
CA GLY A 75 3.04 7.20 -20.77
C GLY A 75 2.75 5.91 -21.56
N SER A 76 2.55 4.76 -20.90
CA SER A 76 2.22 3.51 -21.60
C SER A 76 0.77 3.49 -22.13
N PRO A 77 0.46 2.70 -23.18
CA PRO A 77 -0.91 2.48 -23.63
C PRO A 77 -1.81 1.89 -22.53
N ALA A 78 -1.27 1.02 -21.66
CA ALA A 78 -2.01 0.45 -20.55
C ALA A 78 -2.39 1.52 -19.50
N ASN A 79 -1.52 2.50 -19.25
CA ASN A 79 -1.82 3.63 -18.36
C ASN A 79 -2.96 4.49 -18.88
N ARG A 80 -3.01 4.72 -20.20
CA ARG A 80 -4.13 5.42 -20.84
C ARG A 80 -5.46 4.68 -20.67
N VAL A 81 -5.47 3.35 -20.83
CA VAL A 81 -6.68 2.53 -20.61
C VAL A 81 -7.16 2.65 -19.15
N VAL A 82 -6.25 2.59 -18.19
CA VAL A 82 -6.59 2.78 -16.76
C VAL A 82 -7.15 4.19 -16.51
N ARG A 83 -6.56 5.22 -17.12
CA ARG A 83 -7.07 6.60 -17.01
C ARG A 83 -8.49 6.73 -17.56
N GLU A 84 -8.75 6.20 -18.75
CA GLU A 84 -10.07 6.23 -19.38
C GLU A 84 -11.12 5.51 -18.51
N TYR A 85 -10.74 4.36 -17.93
CA TYR A 85 -11.57 3.66 -16.95
C TYR A 85 -11.89 4.53 -15.72
N LEU A 86 -10.87 5.16 -15.11
CA LEU A 86 -11.07 6.03 -13.95
C LEU A 86 -11.95 7.24 -14.28
N MET A 87 -11.78 7.85 -15.46
CA MET A 87 -12.63 8.95 -15.90
C MET A 87 -14.10 8.52 -16.03
N ALA A 88 -14.36 7.34 -16.59
CA ALA A 88 -15.71 6.80 -16.68
C ALA A 88 -16.31 6.57 -15.29
N GLN A 89 -15.60 5.85 -14.40
CA GLN A 89 -16.09 5.54 -13.06
C GLN A 89 -16.35 6.80 -12.21
N LEU A 90 -15.49 7.80 -12.28
CA LEU A 90 -15.71 9.07 -11.57
C LEU A 90 -16.90 9.86 -12.14
N SER A 91 -17.13 9.77 -13.44
CA SER A 91 -18.30 10.39 -14.09
C SER A 91 -19.60 9.70 -13.69
N ASP A 92 -19.61 8.37 -13.60
CA ASP A 92 -20.75 7.57 -13.14
C ASP A 92 -21.13 7.90 -11.68
N LEU A 93 -20.15 8.31 -10.87
CA LEU A 93 -20.36 8.80 -9.50
C LEU A 93 -20.85 10.27 -9.44
N GLY A 94 -21.16 10.88 -10.60
CA GLY A 94 -21.67 12.26 -10.69
C GLY A 94 -20.60 13.34 -10.60
N MET A 95 -19.30 12.99 -10.69
CA MET A 95 -18.23 13.97 -10.75
C MET A 95 -18.01 14.45 -12.19
N LYS A 96 -17.30 15.58 -12.34
CA LYS A 96 -16.81 16.07 -13.64
C LYS A 96 -15.28 15.96 -13.66
N PRO A 97 -14.71 14.76 -13.87
CA PRO A 97 -13.28 14.55 -13.79
C PRO A 97 -12.56 15.31 -14.91
N GLN A 98 -11.43 15.93 -14.57
CA GLN A 98 -10.54 16.63 -15.50
C GLN A 98 -9.15 16.03 -15.45
N VAL A 99 -8.47 16.00 -16.60
CA VAL A 99 -7.09 15.52 -16.72
C VAL A 99 -6.15 16.72 -16.76
N PHE A 100 -5.11 16.69 -15.92
CA PHE A 100 -4.08 17.71 -15.85
C PHE A 100 -2.72 17.10 -16.21
N PRO A 101 -2.05 17.59 -17.26
CA PRO A 101 -0.70 17.17 -17.55
C PRO A 101 0.25 17.72 -16.49
N ALA A 102 1.16 16.87 -16.03
CA ALA A 102 2.20 17.20 -15.07
C ALA A 102 3.52 16.54 -15.50
N PHE A 103 4.61 16.93 -14.84
CA PHE A 103 5.93 16.35 -15.05
C PHE A 103 6.52 15.94 -13.72
N GLY A 104 6.78 14.65 -13.58
CA GLY A 104 7.37 14.04 -12.41
C GLY A 104 8.84 13.70 -12.65
N MET A 105 9.66 13.84 -11.62
CA MET A 105 11.03 13.36 -11.59
C MET A 105 11.31 12.74 -10.22
N HIS A 106 11.93 11.57 -10.24
CA HIS A 106 12.41 10.86 -9.07
C HIS A 106 13.89 10.53 -9.27
N VAL A 107 14.71 10.91 -8.30
CA VAL A 107 16.15 10.66 -8.30
C VAL A 107 16.48 9.69 -7.17
N SER A 108 17.15 8.60 -7.49
CA SER A 108 17.60 7.59 -6.54
C SER A 108 19.05 7.20 -6.85
N GLY A 109 19.99 7.70 -6.05
CA GLY A 109 21.41 7.56 -6.33
C GLY A 109 21.77 8.12 -7.70
N ALA A 110 22.35 7.28 -8.57
CA ALA A 110 22.70 7.64 -9.94
C ALA A 110 21.55 7.48 -10.95
N THR A 111 20.37 7.02 -10.51
CA THR A 111 19.21 6.80 -11.39
C THR A 111 18.25 7.98 -11.34
N ILE A 112 17.89 8.51 -12.50
CA ILE A 112 16.84 9.51 -12.66
C ILE A 112 15.71 8.88 -13.48
N VAL A 113 14.52 8.86 -12.91
CA VAL A 113 13.28 8.51 -13.62
C VAL A 113 12.47 9.79 -13.74
N ALA A 114 12.18 10.21 -14.96
CA ALA A 114 11.37 11.39 -15.23
C ALA A 114 10.39 11.11 -16.36
N GLY A 115 9.23 11.74 -16.31
CA GLY A 115 8.23 11.58 -17.35
C GLY A 115 7.03 12.49 -17.16
N GLN A 116 6.24 12.59 -18.23
CA GLN A 116 4.95 13.25 -18.17
C GLN A 116 3.95 12.35 -17.45
N THR A 117 3.20 12.95 -16.54
CA THR A 117 2.10 12.32 -15.81
C THR A 117 0.80 13.01 -16.16
N GLU A 118 -0.32 12.32 -15.96
CA GLU A 118 -1.65 12.83 -16.24
C GLU A 118 -2.51 12.64 -14.99
N ASP A 119 -2.66 13.70 -14.19
CA ASP A 119 -3.42 13.65 -12.94
C ASP A 119 -4.91 13.79 -13.23
N ILE A 120 -5.74 12.96 -12.59
CA ILE A 120 -7.20 13.03 -12.72
C ILE A 120 -7.77 13.68 -11.47
N VAL A 121 -8.52 14.77 -11.64
CA VAL A 121 -9.17 15.47 -10.52
C VAL A 121 -10.67 15.51 -10.74
N GLY A 122 -11.41 14.85 -9.85
CA GLY A 122 -12.87 14.95 -9.75
C GLY A 122 -13.27 15.72 -8.50
N ARG A 123 -14.28 16.60 -8.61
CA ARG A 123 -14.87 17.30 -7.47
C ARG A 123 -16.32 16.88 -7.32
N LEU A 124 -16.67 16.38 -6.14
CA LEU A 124 -18.04 16.20 -5.70
C LEU A 124 -18.43 17.39 -4.79
N PRO A 125 -19.44 18.20 -5.15
CA PRO A 125 -19.87 19.30 -4.29
C PRO A 125 -20.49 18.76 -2.99
N GLY A 126 -20.06 19.31 -1.86
CA GLY A 126 -20.68 19.02 -0.56
C GLY A 126 -22.03 19.72 -0.41
N THR A 127 -22.85 19.24 0.52
CA THR A 127 -24.15 19.85 0.84
C THR A 127 -24.03 21.05 1.78
N ALA A 128 -23.00 21.07 2.63
CA ALA A 128 -22.63 22.20 3.46
C ALA A 128 -21.26 22.74 3.00
N ASN A 129 -21.26 23.87 2.29
CA ASN A 129 -20.07 24.47 1.66
C ASN A 129 -19.08 25.11 2.67
N SER A 130 -18.72 24.43 3.76
CA SER A 130 -17.89 25.00 4.85
C SER A 130 -16.43 24.55 4.83
N ARG A 131 -16.12 23.32 4.41
CA ARG A 131 -14.76 22.75 4.33
C ARG A 131 -14.67 21.71 3.20
N ALA A 132 -13.48 21.54 2.61
CA ALA A 132 -13.20 20.53 1.60
C ALA A 132 -12.27 19.45 2.17
N ILE A 133 -12.50 18.20 1.74
CA ILE A 133 -11.61 17.06 1.99
C ILE A 133 -11.03 16.64 0.64
N MET A 134 -9.72 16.39 0.59
CA MET A 134 -9.04 15.85 -0.60
C MET A 134 -8.60 14.42 -0.31
N LEU A 135 -8.97 13.51 -1.20
CA LEU A 135 -8.47 12.14 -1.23
C LEU A 135 -7.59 12.00 -2.47
N SER A 136 -6.44 11.34 -2.34
CA SER A 136 -5.51 11.13 -3.44
C SER A 136 -4.92 9.72 -3.41
N ALA A 137 -4.63 9.22 -4.61
CA ALA A 137 -3.93 7.96 -4.84
C ALA A 137 -3.13 8.09 -6.15
N HIS A 138 -2.10 7.27 -6.31
CA HIS A 138 -1.43 7.12 -7.60
C HIS A 138 -2.04 5.91 -8.33
N TYR A 139 -2.19 6.02 -9.65
CA TYR A 139 -2.77 4.96 -10.48
C TYR A 139 -1.77 4.38 -11.47
N ASP A 140 -0.55 4.93 -11.57
CA ASP A 140 0.52 4.35 -12.35
C ASP A 140 1.21 3.20 -11.61
N SER A 141 1.74 2.24 -12.37
CA SER A 141 2.52 1.13 -11.83
C SER A 141 3.98 1.19 -12.26
N GLY A 142 4.84 0.40 -11.62
CA GLY A 142 6.20 0.18 -12.12
C GLY A 142 6.20 -0.69 -13.38
N ASP A 143 7.34 -0.70 -14.10
CA ASP A 143 7.49 -1.41 -15.39
C ASP A 143 7.25 -2.92 -15.30
N ARG A 144 7.49 -3.52 -14.13
CA ARG A 144 7.51 -4.99 -13.94
C ARG A 144 6.40 -5.53 -13.05
N ALA A 145 5.63 -4.66 -12.39
CA ALA A 145 4.63 -5.08 -11.43
C ALA A 145 3.36 -4.23 -11.57
N PRO A 146 2.16 -4.84 -11.45
CA PRO A 146 0.92 -4.09 -11.24
C PRO A 146 1.02 -3.16 -10.02
N VAL A 147 0.04 -2.26 -9.84
CA VAL A 147 0.02 -1.31 -8.72
C VAL A 147 0.28 -2.04 -7.40
N THR A 148 1.36 -1.65 -6.73
CA THR A 148 1.69 -2.10 -5.38
C THR A 148 1.74 -0.88 -4.48
N MET A 149 1.13 -0.96 -3.31
CA MET A 149 1.32 0.07 -2.28
C MET A 149 2.76 -0.03 -1.79
N ARG A 150 3.63 0.86 -2.26
CA ARG A 150 5.01 0.94 -1.80
C ARG A 150 5.12 1.97 -0.68
N PRO A 151 5.38 1.56 0.58
CA PRO A 151 5.73 2.53 1.62
C PRO A 151 7.04 3.22 1.23
N GLY A 152 7.07 4.56 1.28
CA GLY A 152 8.28 5.34 1.07
C GLY A 152 8.41 6.05 -0.29
N TRP A 153 7.45 5.95 -1.20
CA TRP A 153 7.36 6.93 -2.30
C TRP A 153 6.89 8.26 -1.73
N ARG A 154 7.84 9.08 -1.30
CA ARG A 154 7.59 10.48 -1.00
C ARG A 154 7.31 11.16 -2.33
N GLN A 155 6.03 11.29 -2.67
CA GLN A 155 5.63 12.17 -3.77
C GLN A 155 6.24 13.54 -3.44
N SER A 156 7.06 14.05 -4.34
CA SER A 156 7.38 15.47 -4.38
C SER A 156 6.05 16.17 -4.61
N SER A 157 5.32 16.41 -3.52
CA SER A 157 4.09 17.18 -3.53
C SER A 157 4.52 18.60 -3.87
N LYS A 158 4.61 18.90 -5.17
CA LYS A 158 4.50 20.29 -5.60
C LYS A 158 3.19 20.79 -5.00
N PRO A 159 3.18 21.90 -4.25
CA PRO A 159 1.95 22.43 -3.70
C PRO A 159 0.95 22.58 -4.84
N CYS A 160 -0.22 21.95 -4.66
CA CYS A 160 -1.31 22.06 -5.62
C CYS A 160 -1.69 23.55 -5.71
N ALA A 161 -1.27 24.23 -6.78
CA ALA A 161 -1.59 25.64 -7.01
C ALA A 161 -3.11 25.90 -7.10
N LEU A 162 -3.92 24.84 -7.26
CA LEU A 162 -5.38 24.90 -7.25
C LEU A 162 -6.01 25.07 -5.85
N CYS A 163 -5.33 24.70 -4.76
CA CYS A 163 -5.85 24.98 -3.41
C CYS A 163 -5.93 26.49 -3.12
N ALA A 164 -5.18 27.33 -3.85
CA ALA A 164 -5.29 28.77 -3.74
C ALA A 164 -6.52 29.36 -4.46
N ARG A 165 -7.08 28.66 -5.46
CA ARG A 165 -8.16 29.19 -6.31
C ARG A 165 -9.57 28.77 -5.91
N ALA A 166 -9.71 27.84 -4.97
CA ALA A 166 -11.00 27.45 -4.40
C ALA A 166 -11.48 28.35 -3.24
N ARG A 167 -10.80 29.48 -3.00
CA ARG A 167 -11.12 30.50 -1.98
C ARG A 167 -11.77 31.78 -2.54
N HIS A 168 -12.34 31.72 -3.74
CA HIS A 168 -13.16 32.79 -4.29
C HIS A 168 -14.43 32.23 -4.92
#